data_AF-A0A662UA97-F1
#
_entry.id   AF-A0A662UA97-F1
#
_cell.length_a   1.000
_cell.length_b   1.000
_cell.length_c   1.000
_cell.angle_alpha   90.00
_cell.angle_beta   90.00
_cell.angle_gamma   90.00
#
_symmetry.space_group_name_H-M   'P 1'
#
loop_
_entity.id
_entity.type
_entity.pdbx_description
1 polymer ?
#
loop_
_entity_poly.entity_id
_entity_poly.type
_entity_poly.pdbx_seq_one_letter_code
_entity_poly.pdbx_strand_id
1 'polypeptide(L)'
;MRKALGNLNPMDLARLLSIIVGITGFLASLYVFLRGDYFLTVTIGVLSLTPALLFIHFGRRGKRIKSGLDLTLVTVITHMYCLSLGRADAKTLISGVAENREYGVYSTVFTRIMRLATKLGYGFTRAIKLVTETVKPPLRDILIRFSVAIGSRAPKEHLGLEMSTITEEYSGEYERMAESMKVLGGLYASIISISALAVMVSSLLTIFMENALIPAFTYMLAVFVLVIMIIALKIVSPNEKVVYIGRSPPKTYSLFKSSSVLAAAGIALSAALLIVSYGYEGIPYMLAAAGGILILPGLLAYRLESYVDSIDKFYPTFIKA
;
A
#
# COMPACT_ATOMS: atom_id res chain seq x y z
N MET A 1 -28.04 -15.85 13.83
CA MET A 1 -26.80 -15.91 13.01
C MET A 1 -26.57 -14.71 12.08
N ARG A 2 -27.60 -13.93 11.68
CA ARG A 2 -27.50 -12.76 10.78
C ARG A 2 -26.92 -11.47 11.41
N LYS A 3 -26.83 -11.40 12.75
CA LYS A 3 -26.33 -10.23 13.51
C LYS A 3 -24.82 -10.26 13.84
N ALA A 4 -24.13 -11.38 13.65
CA ALA A 4 -22.69 -11.50 13.94
C ALA A 4 -21.78 -11.14 12.75
N LEU A 5 -22.34 -11.11 11.53
CA LEU A 5 -21.60 -10.79 10.30
C LEU A 5 -21.62 -9.29 9.94
N GLY A 6 -22.40 -8.46 10.66
CA GLY A 6 -22.58 -7.04 10.35
C GLY A 6 -21.47 -6.10 10.84
N ASN A 7 -20.57 -6.57 11.72
CA ASN A 7 -19.51 -5.77 12.34
C ASN A 7 -18.10 -6.31 12.07
N LEU A 8 -17.93 -7.26 11.15
CA LEU A 8 -16.60 -7.70 10.75
C LEU A 8 -15.99 -6.64 9.84
N ASN A 9 -14.94 -6.00 10.33
CA ASN A 9 -14.08 -5.12 9.55
C ASN A 9 -13.77 -5.85 8.22
N PRO A 10 -13.93 -5.23 7.04
CA PRO A 10 -13.75 -5.93 5.76
C PRO A 10 -12.31 -6.48 5.59
N MET A 11 -11.38 -6.01 6.41
CA MET A 11 -10.02 -6.51 6.52
C MET A 11 -9.92 -7.82 7.32
N ASP A 12 -10.79 -8.04 8.31
CA ASP A 12 -10.86 -9.28 9.10
C ASP A 12 -11.62 -10.38 8.35
N LEU A 13 -12.61 -10.01 7.52
CA LEU A 13 -13.27 -10.93 6.60
C LEU A 13 -12.31 -11.42 5.51
N ALA A 14 -11.51 -10.52 4.94
CA ALA A 14 -10.46 -10.88 3.98
C ALA A 14 -9.35 -11.74 4.62
N ARG A 15 -9.01 -11.51 5.90
CA ARG A 15 -8.08 -12.37 6.66
C ARG A 15 -8.62 -13.77 6.83
N LEU A 16 -9.84 -13.91 7.33
CA LEU A 16 -10.50 -15.20 7.50
C LEU A 16 -10.59 -15.95 6.17
N LEU A 17 -10.96 -15.27 5.08
CA LEU A 17 -11.04 -15.87 3.75
C LEU A 17 -9.68 -16.26 3.19
N SER A 18 -8.63 -15.44 3.37
CA SER A 18 -7.26 -15.81 2.94
C SER A 18 -6.71 -17.01 3.71
N ILE A 19 -7.06 -17.14 4.99
CA ILE A 19 -6.69 -18.28 5.83
C ILE A 19 -7.47 -19.53 5.40
N ILE A 20 -8.77 -19.40 5.11
CA ILE A 20 -9.61 -20.48 4.61
C ILE A 20 -9.08 -20.98 3.25
N VAL A 21 -8.78 -20.08 2.31
CA VAL A 21 -8.20 -20.43 1.00
C VAL A 21 -6.84 -21.11 1.15
N GLY A 22 -5.99 -20.63 2.08
CA GLY A 22 -4.72 -21.27 2.40
C GLY A 22 -4.88 -22.67 2.99
N ILE A 23 -5.83 -22.87 3.90
CA ILE A 23 -6.12 -24.17 4.52
C ILE A 23 -6.70 -25.15 3.49
N THR A 24 -7.65 -24.70 2.65
CA THR A 24 -8.22 -25.55 1.60
C THR A 24 -7.19 -25.90 0.53
N GLY A 25 -6.31 -24.96 0.17
CA GLY A 25 -5.20 -25.22 -0.77
C GLY A 25 -4.15 -26.17 -0.19
N PHE A 26 -3.84 -26.05 1.10
CA PHE A 26 -2.94 -26.96 1.80
C PHE A 26 -3.52 -28.39 1.89
N LEU A 27 -4.80 -28.53 2.20
CA LEU A 27 -5.49 -29.82 2.23
C LEU A 27 -5.56 -30.48 0.84
N ALA A 28 -5.81 -29.69 -0.21
CA ALA A 28 -5.79 -30.17 -1.59
C ALA A 28 -4.38 -30.61 -2.02
N SER A 29 -3.34 -29.84 -1.65
CA SER A 29 -1.94 -30.19 -1.88
C SER A 29 -1.57 -31.50 -1.18
N LEU A 30 -2.00 -31.70 0.08
CA LEU A 30 -1.77 -32.93 0.84
C LEU A 30 -2.46 -34.15 0.22
N TYR A 31 -3.68 -33.97 -0.29
CA TYR A 31 -4.44 -35.03 -0.97
C TYR A 31 -3.76 -35.48 -2.28
N VAL A 32 -3.23 -34.54 -3.05
CA VAL A 32 -2.51 -34.82 -4.29
C VAL A 32 -1.12 -35.44 -4.02
N PHE A 33 -0.46 -35.05 -2.93
CA PHE A 33 0.79 -35.68 -2.47
C PHE A 33 0.61 -37.16 -2.16
N LEU A 34 -0.50 -37.51 -1.50
CA LEU A 34 -0.85 -38.90 -1.18
C LEU A 34 -1.11 -39.77 -2.43
N ARG A 35 -1.43 -39.16 -3.58
CA ARG A 35 -1.56 -39.86 -4.87
C ARG A 35 -0.24 -40.10 -5.60
N GLY A 36 0.88 -39.57 -5.10
CA GLY A 36 2.21 -39.75 -5.70
C GLY A 36 2.58 -38.72 -6.79
N ASP A 37 1.69 -37.75 -7.07
CA ASP A 37 1.96 -36.66 -7.99
C ASP A 37 2.68 -35.50 -7.27
N TYR A 38 3.97 -35.67 -7.04
CA TYR A 38 4.84 -34.68 -6.38
C TYR A 38 4.83 -33.33 -7.11
N PHE A 39 4.65 -33.33 -8.43
CA PHE A 39 4.65 -32.12 -9.24
C PHE A 39 3.41 -31.24 -9.00
N LEU A 40 2.21 -31.84 -9.02
CA LEU A 40 0.96 -31.12 -8.74
C LEU A 40 0.89 -30.65 -7.27
N THR A 41 1.51 -31.40 -6.35
CA THR A 41 1.64 -31.00 -4.94
C THR A 41 2.35 -29.66 -4.80
N VAL A 42 3.49 -29.49 -5.48
CA VAL A 42 4.31 -28.27 -5.43
C VAL A 42 3.55 -27.08 -6.04
N THR A 43 2.87 -27.29 -7.17
CA THR A 43 2.15 -26.21 -7.86
C THR A 43 0.98 -25.68 -7.04
N ILE A 44 0.14 -26.56 -6.47
CA ILE A 44 -0.98 -26.19 -5.59
C ILE A 44 -0.46 -25.54 -4.30
N GLY A 45 0.62 -26.09 -3.74
CA GLY A 45 1.26 -25.54 -2.54
C GLY A 45 1.73 -24.10 -2.77
N VAL A 46 2.49 -23.84 -3.84
CA VAL A 46 3.00 -22.51 -4.19
C VAL A 46 1.86 -21.52 -4.46
N LEU A 47 0.83 -21.93 -5.20
CA LEU A 47 -0.34 -21.07 -5.51
C LEU A 47 -1.16 -20.73 -4.26
N SER A 48 -1.26 -21.65 -3.29
CA SER A 48 -1.97 -21.41 -2.03
C SER A 48 -1.18 -20.58 -1.01
N LEU A 49 0.16 -20.71 -1.01
CA LEU A 49 1.03 -20.01 -0.08
C LEU A 49 1.31 -18.57 -0.52
N THR A 50 1.36 -18.30 -1.82
CA THR A 50 1.69 -16.97 -2.34
C THR A 50 0.77 -15.86 -1.83
N PRO A 51 -0.58 -15.99 -1.85
CA PRO A 51 -1.48 -14.97 -1.30
C PRO A 51 -1.31 -14.77 0.20
N ALA A 52 -1.13 -15.87 0.96
CA ALA A 52 -0.97 -15.84 2.41
C ALA A 52 0.35 -15.18 2.82
N LEU A 53 1.46 -15.51 2.14
CA LEU A 53 2.78 -14.92 2.38
C LEU A 53 2.80 -13.44 2.02
N LEU A 54 2.21 -13.06 0.89
CA LEU A 54 2.09 -11.65 0.50
C LEU A 54 1.25 -10.86 1.51
N PHE A 55 0.14 -11.43 2.00
CA PHE A 55 -0.69 -10.77 3.01
C PHE A 55 0.06 -10.60 4.35
N ILE A 56 0.83 -11.61 4.80
CA ILE A 56 1.67 -11.52 6.00
C ILE A 56 2.79 -10.49 5.80
N HIS A 57 3.44 -10.45 4.64
CA HIS A 57 4.52 -9.52 4.36
C HIS A 57 4.03 -8.07 4.27
N PHE A 58 2.90 -7.83 3.60
CA PHE A 58 2.31 -6.50 3.49
C PHE A 58 1.63 -6.03 4.79
N GLY A 59 0.99 -6.93 5.55
CA GLY A 59 0.36 -6.61 6.83
C GLY A 59 1.37 -6.19 7.91
N ARG A 60 2.62 -6.68 7.84
CA ARG A 60 3.69 -6.33 8.80
C ARG A 60 4.34 -4.96 8.52
N ARG A 61 4.23 -4.40 7.31
CA ARG A 61 4.84 -3.09 6.98
C ARG A 61 4.09 -1.88 7.51
N GLY A 62 2.84 -2.02 7.96
CA GLY A 62 2.06 -0.91 8.53
C GLY A 62 2.58 -0.34 9.87
N LYS A 63 3.66 -0.89 10.43
CA LYS A 63 4.23 -0.47 11.73
C LYS A 63 5.67 0.01 11.68
N ARG A 64 6.34 0.05 10.52
CA ARG A 64 7.66 0.65 10.43
C ARG A 64 7.51 2.15 10.23
N ILE A 65 7.98 2.91 11.21
CA ILE A 65 8.24 4.35 11.09
C ILE A 65 9.06 4.52 9.81
N LYS A 66 8.45 5.14 8.78
CA LYS A 66 9.13 5.41 7.51
C LYS A 66 10.34 6.28 7.81
N SER A 67 11.48 5.92 7.24
CA SER A 67 12.74 6.66 7.39
C SER A 67 12.87 7.85 6.44
N GLY A 68 11.85 8.13 5.61
CA GLY A 68 11.79 9.28 4.70
C GLY A 68 10.95 10.42 5.29
N LEU A 69 11.04 11.59 4.66
CA LEU A 69 10.32 12.78 5.08
C LEU A 69 8.81 12.60 4.77
N ASP A 70 7.96 12.76 5.79
CA ASP A 70 6.51 12.55 5.64
C ASP A 70 5.81 13.88 5.32
N LEU A 71 4.78 13.86 4.47
CA LEU A 71 3.98 15.04 4.14
C LEU A 71 3.41 15.70 5.40
N THR A 72 2.98 14.89 6.37
CA THR A 72 2.47 15.38 7.66
C THR A 72 3.49 16.26 8.38
N LEU A 73 4.78 15.92 8.31
CA LEU A 73 5.86 16.71 8.92
C LEU A 73 6.03 18.05 8.21
N VAL A 74 6.02 18.04 6.87
CA VAL A 74 6.03 19.27 6.05
C VAL A 74 4.87 20.17 6.44
N THR A 75 3.65 19.62 6.54
CA THR A 75 2.45 20.36 6.94
C THR A 75 2.56 20.95 8.35
N VAL A 76 3.13 20.21 9.31
CA VAL A 76 3.35 20.70 10.67
C VAL A 76 4.29 21.91 10.68
N ILE A 77 5.40 21.84 9.96
CA ILE A 77 6.37 22.95 9.89
C ILE A 77 5.78 24.14 9.13
N THR A 78 5.03 23.89 8.05
CA THR A 78 4.26 24.91 7.33
C THR A 78 3.32 25.66 8.26
N HIS A 79 2.53 24.91 9.05
CA HIS A 79 1.58 25.49 9.99
C HIS A 79 2.29 26.33 11.05
N MET A 80 3.40 25.85 11.61
CA MET A 80 4.21 26.63 12.55
C MET A 80 4.79 27.89 11.93
N TYR A 81 5.26 27.83 10.67
CA TYR A 81 5.73 29.01 9.95
C TYR A 81 4.60 30.02 9.75
N CYS A 82 3.42 29.60 9.31
CA CYS A 82 2.24 30.47 9.18
C CYS A 82 1.87 31.14 10.51
N LEU A 83 1.90 30.40 11.62
CA LEU A 83 1.67 30.98 12.96
C LEU A 83 2.76 32.01 13.33
N SER A 84 4.01 31.76 12.95
CA SER A 84 5.13 32.68 13.23
C SER A 84 5.02 34.02 12.48
N LEU A 85 4.32 34.06 11.34
CA LEU A 85 4.04 35.30 10.61
C LEU A 85 3.20 36.29 11.46
N GLY A 86 2.33 35.75 12.32
CA GLY A 86 1.54 36.53 13.28
C GLY A 86 2.30 36.99 14.52
N ARG A 87 3.63 36.89 14.55
CA ARG A 87 4.48 37.14 15.74
C ARG A 87 4.06 36.31 16.96
N ALA A 88 3.64 35.07 16.72
CA ALA A 88 3.25 34.13 17.76
C ALA A 88 4.44 33.75 18.66
N ASP A 89 4.19 33.72 19.97
CA ASP A 89 5.18 33.28 20.96
C ASP A 89 5.42 31.76 20.89
N ALA A 90 6.54 31.28 21.43
CA ALA A 90 6.94 29.87 21.38
C ALA A 90 5.86 28.92 21.91
N LYS A 91 5.13 29.36 22.95
CA LYS A 91 3.98 28.64 23.49
C LYS A 91 2.88 28.44 22.45
N THR A 92 2.53 29.49 21.71
CA THR A 92 1.48 29.47 20.69
C THR A 92 1.86 28.60 19.50
N LEU A 93 3.14 28.64 19.08
CA LEU A 93 3.65 27.78 18.00
C LEU A 93 3.54 26.29 18.36
N ILE A 94 3.96 25.93 19.58
CA ILE A 94 3.94 24.53 20.03
C ILE A 94 2.51 24.07 20.34
N SER A 95 1.64 24.94 20.88
CA SER A 95 0.24 24.58 21.17
C SER A 95 -0.57 24.36 19.90
N GLY A 96 -0.36 25.16 18.86
CA GLY A 96 -1.04 24.99 17.57
C GLY A 96 -0.82 23.60 16.94
N VAL A 97 0.35 22.99 17.16
CA VAL A 97 0.62 21.61 16.71
C VAL A 97 0.12 20.58 17.72
N ALA A 98 0.27 20.85 19.02
CA ALA A 98 -0.14 19.92 20.08
C ALA A 98 -1.65 19.66 20.09
N GLU A 99 -2.47 20.69 19.85
CA GLU A 99 -3.94 20.61 19.92
C GLU A 99 -4.55 19.87 18.71
N ASN A 100 -3.88 19.91 17.55
CA ASN A 100 -4.35 19.30 16.32
C ASN A 100 -4.06 17.79 16.25
N ARG A 101 -5.06 16.99 16.64
CA ARG A 101 -4.96 15.51 16.65
C ARG A 101 -4.70 14.89 15.28
N GLU A 102 -5.01 15.59 14.18
CA GLU A 102 -4.82 15.10 12.81
C GLU A 102 -3.34 14.88 12.47
N TYR A 103 -2.42 15.59 13.14
CA TYR A 103 -0.98 15.37 12.99
C TYR A 103 -0.47 14.09 13.67
N GLY A 104 -1.34 13.32 14.34
CA GLY A 104 -1.04 11.99 14.86
C GLY A 104 0.17 11.95 15.82
N VAL A 105 1.25 11.29 15.38
CA VAL A 105 2.47 11.11 16.17
C VAL A 105 3.10 12.47 16.52
N TYR A 106 3.09 13.43 15.59
CA TYR A 106 3.66 14.76 15.82
C TYR A 106 2.91 15.52 16.91
N SER A 107 1.57 15.52 16.89
CA SER A 107 0.75 16.13 17.97
C SER A 107 1.08 15.54 19.35
N THR A 108 1.31 14.23 19.42
CA THR A 108 1.68 13.56 20.68
C THR A 108 3.05 14.01 21.19
N VAL A 109 4.03 14.14 20.28
CA VAL A 109 5.38 14.63 20.59
C VAL A 109 5.32 16.09 21.07
N PHE A 110 4.62 16.96 20.35
CA PHE A 110 4.47 18.38 20.72
C PHE A 110 3.67 18.56 22.03
N THR A 111 2.67 17.71 22.29
CA THR A 111 1.96 17.67 23.59
C THR A 111 2.90 17.32 24.73
N ARG A 112 3.84 16.39 24.52
CA ARG A 112 4.86 16.04 25.51
C ARG A 112 5.80 17.21 25.79
N ILE A 113 6.26 17.90 24.74
CA ILE A 113 7.07 19.13 24.85
C ILE A 113 6.31 20.19 25.66
N MET A 114 5.04 20.45 25.32
CA MET A 114 4.20 21.42 26.01
C MET A 114 4.05 21.11 27.50
N ARG A 115 3.78 19.85 27.86
CA ARG A 115 3.67 19.43 29.27
C ARG A 115 4.99 19.60 30.02
N LEU A 116 6.12 19.24 29.42
CA LEU A 116 7.45 19.41 30.02
C LEU A 116 7.79 20.89 30.24
N ALA A 117 7.48 21.74 29.27
CA ALA A 117 7.78 23.17 29.37
C ALA A 117 6.88 23.89 30.39
N THR A 118 5.57 23.61 30.37
CA THR A 118 4.58 24.37 31.15
C THR A 118 4.25 23.75 32.51
N LYS A 119 3.96 22.45 32.57
CA LYS A 119 3.56 21.79 33.82
C LYS A 119 4.75 21.45 34.72
N LEU A 120 5.89 21.15 34.11
CA LEU A 120 7.10 20.75 34.81
C LEU A 120 8.15 21.88 34.87
N GLY A 121 7.87 23.04 34.28
CA GLY A 121 8.70 24.24 34.42
C GLY A 121 10.08 24.19 33.77
N TYR A 122 10.37 23.21 32.91
CA TYR A 122 11.70 23.08 32.29
C TYR A 122 12.02 24.18 31.26
N GLY A 123 11.00 24.93 30.79
CA GLY A 123 11.12 25.87 29.68
C GLY A 123 11.18 25.17 28.31
N PHE A 124 10.85 25.89 27.24
CA PHE A 124 10.67 25.28 25.91
C PHE A 124 11.96 24.70 25.33
N THR A 125 13.09 25.41 25.40
CA THR A 125 14.36 24.94 24.83
C THR A 125 14.83 23.63 25.48
N ARG A 126 14.76 23.54 26.82
CA ARG A 126 15.19 22.34 27.56
C ARG A 126 14.21 21.18 27.38
N ALA A 127 12.91 21.46 27.34
CA ALA A 127 11.88 20.46 27.06
C ALA A 127 12.05 19.84 25.67
N ILE A 128 12.31 20.66 24.64
CA ILE A 128 12.58 20.16 23.28
C ILE A 128 13.81 19.26 23.28
N LYS A 129 14.92 19.70 23.88
CA LYS A 129 16.15 18.91 23.96
C LYS A 129 15.92 17.53 24.59
N LEU A 130 15.17 17.47 25.70
CA LEU A 130 14.85 16.20 26.35
C LEU A 130 14.00 15.27 25.46
N VAL A 131 13.08 15.84 24.68
CA VAL A 131 12.24 15.05 23.76
C VAL A 131 13.05 14.58 22.55
N THR A 132 14.03 15.33 22.07
CA THR A 132 14.88 14.94 20.93
C THR A 132 15.64 13.63 21.17
N GLU A 133 15.96 13.30 22.42
CA GLU A 133 16.61 12.03 22.79
C GLU A 133 15.69 10.81 22.57
N THR A 134 14.37 11.03 22.53
CA THR A 134 13.37 9.97 22.39
C THR A 134 12.84 9.80 20.96
N VAL A 135 13.22 10.70 20.06
CA VAL A 135 12.68 10.79 18.70
C VAL A 135 13.75 10.41 17.68
N LYS A 136 13.34 9.78 16.57
CA LYS A 136 14.24 9.39 15.47
C LYS A 136 14.32 10.50 14.39
N PRO A 137 15.40 10.56 13.59
CA PRO A 137 15.44 11.37 12.37
C PRO A 137 14.26 11.01 11.43
N PRO A 138 13.72 11.97 10.66
CA PRO A 138 14.15 13.37 10.50
C PRO A 138 13.62 14.35 11.56
N LEU A 139 12.55 13.99 12.30
CA LEU A 139 11.92 14.86 13.30
C LEU A 139 12.89 15.32 14.40
N ARG A 140 13.82 14.45 14.80
CA ARG A 140 14.86 14.78 15.79
C ARG A 140 15.67 16.00 15.37
N ASP A 141 16.15 16.04 14.13
CA ASP A 141 17.07 17.06 13.65
C ASP A 141 16.36 18.41 13.48
N ILE A 142 15.10 18.36 13.02
CA ILE A 142 14.21 19.52 12.94
C ILE A 142 13.94 20.09 14.33
N LEU A 143 13.64 19.24 15.33
CA LEU A 143 13.41 19.70 16.70
C LEU A 143 14.66 20.34 17.31
N ILE A 144 15.86 19.84 17.00
CA ILE A 144 17.12 20.46 17.43
C ILE A 144 17.24 21.86 16.83
N ARG A 145 17.07 22.02 15.51
CA ARG A 145 17.11 23.34 14.84
C ARG A 145 16.01 24.27 15.35
N PHE A 146 14.81 23.75 15.58
CA PHE A 146 13.68 24.50 16.15
C PHE A 146 13.95 25.00 17.58
N SER A 147 14.65 24.22 18.41
CA SER A 147 15.01 24.65 19.76
C SER A 147 15.92 25.89 19.75
N VAL A 148 16.79 26.00 18.74
CA VAL A 148 17.65 27.17 18.51
C VAL A 148 16.82 28.33 17.99
N ALA A 149 15.89 28.08 17.06
CA ALA A 149 14.99 29.09 16.50
C ALA A 149 14.13 29.79 17.57
N ILE A 150 13.57 29.03 18.52
CA ILE A 150 12.79 29.58 19.65
C ILE A 150 13.65 30.44 20.58
N GLY A 151 14.92 30.06 20.79
CA GLY A 151 15.85 30.84 21.62
C GLY A 151 16.34 32.11 20.94
N SER A 152 16.11 32.28 19.63
CA SER A 152 16.56 33.41 18.84
C SER A 152 15.59 34.60 18.92
N ARG A 153 16.09 35.81 18.61
CA ARG A 153 15.25 37.02 18.50
C ARG A 153 14.34 37.03 17.25
N ALA A 154 14.58 36.14 16.28
CA ALA A 154 13.88 36.10 14.99
C ALA A 154 13.45 34.66 14.63
N PRO A 155 12.47 34.09 15.36
CA PRO A 155 11.99 32.72 15.10
C PRO A 155 11.35 32.56 13.71
N LYS A 156 10.77 33.64 13.15
CA LYS A 156 10.15 33.65 11.83
C LYS A 156 11.15 33.31 10.71
N GLU A 157 12.33 33.91 10.73
CA GLU A 157 13.34 33.74 9.67
C GLU A 157 13.87 32.31 9.67
N HIS A 158 14.14 31.77 10.86
CA HIS A 158 14.57 30.39 11.03
C HIS A 158 13.51 29.39 10.58
N LEU A 159 12.24 29.61 10.97
CA LEU A 159 11.13 28.75 10.54
C LEU A 159 10.86 28.85 9.04
N GLY A 160 11.06 30.03 8.43
CA GLY A 160 10.93 30.21 6.99
C GLY A 160 11.99 29.42 6.22
N LEU A 161 13.25 29.49 6.65
CA LEU A 161 14.35 28.71 6.08
C LEU A 161 14.15 27.20 6.28
N GLU A 162 13.69 26.79 7.46
CA GLU A 162 13.40 25.38 7.74
C GLU A 162 12.26 24.88 6.86
N MET A 163 11.19 25.67 6.71
CA MET A 163 10.05 25.35 5.85
C MET A 163 10.46 25.21 4.39
N SER A 164 11.24 26.16 3.85
CA SER A 164 11.71 26.08 2.45
C SER A 164 12.61 24.86 2.24
N THR A 165 13.52 24.58 3.19
CA THR A 165 14.46 23.46 3.08
C THR A 165 13.73 22.12 3.12
N ILE A 166 12.82 21.93 4.08
CA ILE A 166 12.03 20.69 4.22
C ILE A 166 11.11 20.48 3.02
N THR A 167 10.52 21.54 2.49
CA THR A 167 9.64 21.46 1.31
C THR A 167 10.44 21.06 0.06
N GLU A 168 11.63 21.63 -0.12
CA GLU A 168 12.52 21.29 -1.24
C GLU A 168 13.06 19.86 -1.12
N GLU A 169 13.41 19.42 0.09
CA GLU A 169 13.83 18.04 0.33
C GLU A 169 12.67 17.06 0.06
N TYR A 170 11.45 17.39 0.48
CA TYR A 170 10.26 16.59 0.20
C TYR A 170 9.94 16.52 -1.29
N SER A 171 9.93 17.67 -1.98
CA SER A 171 9.62 17.74 -3.41
C SER A 171 10.64 16.94 -4.21
N GLY A 172 11.93 17.05 -3.87
CA GLY A 172 13.01 16.27 -4.48
C GLY A 172 12.89 14.76 -4.19
N GLU A 173 12.56 14.35 -2.96
CA GLU A 173 12.30 12.94 -2.64
C GLU A 173 11.09 12.42 -3.44
N TYR A 174 10.02 13.21 -3.48
CA TYR A 174 8.78 12.86 -4.19
C TYR A 174 8.98 12.75 -5.71
N GLU A 175 9.67 13.71 -6.33
CA GLU A 175 9.98 13.69 -7.76
C GLU A 175 10.81 12.47 -8.14
N ARG A 176 11.80 12.10 -7.30
CA ARG A 176 12.58 10.87 -7.49
C ARG A 176 11.71 9.62 -7.41
N MET A 177 10.74 9.58 -6.49
CA MET A 177 9.79 8.47 -6.40
C MET A 177 8.87 8.41 -7.64
N ALA A 178 8.38 9.56 -8.11
CA ALA A 178 7.54 9.66 -9.29
C ALA A 178 8.29 9.23 -10.57
N GLU A 179 9.54 9.66 -10.75
CA GLU A 179 10.36 9.24 -11.87
C GLU A 179 10.67 7.74 -11.80
N SER A 180 10.96 7.22 -10.61
CA SER A 180 11.14 5.77 -10.40
C SER A 180 9.88 4.98 -10.73
N MET A 181 8.69 5.50 -10.39
CA MET A 181 7.42 4.90 -10.78
C MET A 181 7.20 4.92 -12.29
N LYS A 182 7.55 6.01 -12.96
CA LYS A 182 7.43 6.13 -14.43
C LYS A 182 8.31 5.13 -15.15
N VAL A 183 9.57 4.99 -14.72
CA VAL A 183 10.50 3.99 -15.25
C VAL A 183 9.98 2.57 -15.01
N LEU A 184 9.55 2.26 -13.77
CA LEU A 184 8.98 0.95 -13.46
C LEU A 184 7.68 0.66 -14.19
N GLY A 185 6.84 1.67 -14.42
CA GLY A 185 5.62 1.56 -15.21
C GLY A 185 5.91 1.21 -16.66
N GLY A 186 6.93 1.84 -17.26
CA GLY A 186 7.42 1.47 -18.60
C GLY A 186 7.95 0.03 -18.66
N LEU A 187 8.71 -0.40 -17.66
CA LEU A 187 9.19 -1.78 -17.56
C LEU A 187 8.04 -2.78 -17.38
N TYR A 188 7.03 -2.44 -16.58
CA TYR A 188 5.84 -3.26 -16.38
C TYR A 188 5.09 -3.51 -17.69
N ALA A 189 4.87 -2.47 -18.51
CA ALA A 189 4.21 -2.61 -19.81
C ALA A 189 4.99 -3.55 -20.75
N SER A 190 6.32 -3.41 -20.78
CA SER A 190 7.20 -4.30 -21.57
C SER A 190 7.14 -5.74 -21.07
N ILE A 191 7.19 -5.96 -19.75
CA ILE A 191 7.16 -7.30 -19.15
C ILE A 191 5.83 -7.99 -19.36
N ILE A 192 4.70 -7.28 -19.28
CA ILE A 192 3.39 -7.84 -19.64
C ILE A 192 3.40 -8.29 -21.10
N SER A 193 3.89 -7.45 -22.01
CA SER A 193 3.90 -7.75 -23.44
C SER A 193 4.77 -8.98 -23.74
N ILE A 194 5.97 -9.06 -23.16
CA ILE A 194 6.88 -10.21 -23.29
C ILE A 194 6.24 -11.47 -22.69
N SER A 195 5.63 -11.35 -21.51
CA SER A 195 4.98 -12.48 -20.83
C SER A 195 3.78 -13.01 -21.64
N ALA A 196 2.97 -12.12 -22.20
CA ALA A 196 1.84 -12.48 -23.04
C ALA A 196 2.30 -13.18 -24.33
N LEU A 197 3.35 -12.67 -24.98
CA LEU A 197 3.94 -13.29 -26.17
C LEU A 197 4.51 -14.67 -25.85
N ALA A 198 5.29 -14.80 -24.76
CA ALA A 198 5.86 -16.08 -24.34
C ALA A 198 4.77 -17.12 -24.07
N VAL A 199 3.70 -16.73 -23.38
CA VAL A 199 2.53 -17.55 -23.13
C VAL A 199 1.85 -17.98 -24.44
N MET A 200 1.67 -17.06 -25.38
CA MET A 200 1.06 -17.35 -26.67
C MET A 200 1.89 -18.36 -27.48
N VAL A 201 3.20 -18.14 -27.59
CA VAL A 201 4.12 -19.04 -28.32
C VAL A 201 4.17 -20.42 -27.67
N SER A 202 4.24 -20.47 -26.34
CA SER A 202 4.22 -21.73 -25.58
C SER A 202 2.92 -22.51 -25.78
N SER A 203 1.78 -21.80 -25.81
CA SER A 203 0.47 -22.40 -26.09
C SER A 203 0.40 -22.96 -27.52
N LEU A 204 0.96 -22.27 -28.51
CA LEU A 204 1.05 -22.78 -29.89
C LEU A 204 1.96 -24.00 -30.01
N LEU A 205 3.12 -24.00 -29.36
CA LEU A 205 4.05 -25.14 -29.34
C LEU A 205 3.43 -26.43 -28.81
N THR A 206 2.42 -26.31 -27.96
CA THR A 206 1.73 -27.47 -27.37
C THR A 206 0.91 -28.24 -28.39
N ILE A 207 0.40 -27.56 -29.42
CA ILE A 207 -0.28 -28.19 -30.55
C ILE A 207 0.71 -29.11 -31.29
N PHE A 208 2.00 -28.77 -31.31
CA PHE A 208 3.02 -29.52 -32.03
C PHE A 208 3.73 -30.59 -31.20
N MET A 209 3.91 -30.37 -29.89
CA MET A 209 4.73 -31.25 -29.03
C MET A 209 3.91 -32.21 -28.16
N GLU A 210 2.58 -32.10 -28.15
CA GLU A 210 1.64 -32.92 -27.36
C GLU A 210 2.00 -33.01 -25.85
N ASN A 211 2.75 -32.02 -25.35
CA ASN A 211 3.19 -31.98 -23.96
C ASN A 211 2.51 -30.82 -23.23
N ALA A 212 1.44 -31.14 -22.51
CA ALA A 212 0.61 -30.18 -21.77
C ALA A 212 1.34 -29.45 -20.61
N LEU A 213 2.55 -29.90 -20.23
CA LEU A 213 3.32 -29.28 -19.15
C LEU A 213 4.02 -27.99 -19.59
N ILE A 214 4.37 -27.86 -20.88
CA ILE A 214 5.16 -26.71 -21.38
C ILE A 214 4.40 -25.37 -21.18
N PRO A 215 3.11 -25.23 -21.56
CA PRO A 215 2.34 -24.02 -21.28
C PRO A 215 2.20 -23.78 -19.80
N ALA A 216 1.91 -24.82 -19.02
CA ALA A 216 1.70 -24.69 -17.58
C ALA A 216 2.91 -24.04 -16.90
N PHE A 217 4.14 -24.45 -17.26
CA PHE A 217 5.36 -23.82 -16.78
C PHE A 217 5.51 -22.36 -17.24
N THR A 218 5.24 -22.07 -18.51
CA THR A 218 5.32 -20.70 -19.04
C THR A 218 4.32 -19.77 -18.36
N TYR A 219 3.09 -20.23 -18.14
CA TYR A 219 2.07 -19.48 -17.41
C TYR A 219 2.48 -19.23 -15.95
N MET A 220 3.00 -20.24 -15.25
CA MET A 220 3.47 -20.07 -13.87
C MET A 220 4.62 -19.06 -13.79
N LEU A 221 5.58 -19.14 -14.71
CA LEU A 221 6.70 -18.21 -14.77
C LEU A 221 6.23 -16.78 -15.08
N ALA A 222 5.30 -16.62 -16.02
CA ALA A 222 4.70 -15.33 -16.33
C ALA A 222 3.98 -14.73 -15.11
N VAL A 223 3.14 -15.51 -14.42
CA VAL A 223 2.46 -15.06 -13.19
C VAL A 223 3.47 -14.68 -12.11
N PHE A 224 4.51 -15.48 -11.92
CA PHE A 224 5.56 -15.20 -10.93
C PHE A 224 6.27 -13.88 -11.21
N VAL A 225 6.68 -13.65 -12.46
CA VAL A 225 7.34 -12.40 -12.89
C VAL A 225 6.40 -11.19 -12.69
N LEU A 226 5.13 -11.33 -13.06
CA LEU A 226 4.14 -10.26 -12.88
C LEU A 226 3.88 -9.95 -11.39
N VAL A 227 3.82 -10.97 -10.52
CA VAL A 227 3.68 -10.78 -9.08
C VAL A 227 4.88 -10.02 -8.50
N ILE A 228 6.11 -10.38 -8.89
CA ILE A 228 7.31 -9.64 -8.48
C ILE A 228 7.23 -8.19 -8.92
N MET A 229 6.77 -7.94 -10.15
CA MET A 229 6.65 -6.58 -10.66
C MET A 229 5.61 -5.76 -9.91
N ILE A 230 4.45 -6.35 -9.58
CA ILE A 230 3.41 -5.70 -8.75
C ILE A 230 3.98 -5.34 -7.37
N ILE A 231 4.79 -6.22 -6.77
CA ILE A 231 5.45 -5.94 -5.49
C ILE A 231 6.46 -4.80 -5.63
N ALA A 232 7.26 -4.79 -6.69
CA ALA A 232 8.22 -3.71 -6.97
C ALA A 232 7.50 -2.36 -7.12
N LEU A 233 6.43 -2.31 -7.91
CA LEU A 233 5.60 -1.13 -8.10
C LEU A 233 5.02 -0.61 -6.77
N LYS A 234 4.55 -1.53 -5.92
CA LYS A 234 4.00 -1.19 -4.60
C LYS A 234 5.04 -0.70 -3.61
N ILE A 235 6.31 -1.11 -3.75
CA ILE A 235 7.40 -0.63 -2.89
C ILE A 235 7.80 0.79 -3.28
N VAL A 236 7.82 1.10 -4.58
CA VAL A 236 8.22 2.42 -5.09
C VAL A 236 7.09 3.44 -5.03
N SER A 237 5.83 3.01 -5.07
CA SER A 237 4.68 3.90 -4.95
C SER A 237 4.76 4.76 -3.70
N PRO A 238 4.68 6.10 -3.83
CA PRO A 238 4.56 6.98 -2.68
C PRO A 238 3.26 6.64 -1.96
N ASN A 239 3.36 6.53 -0.64
CA ASN A 239 2.22 6.23 0.22
C ASN A 239 1.59 7.56 0.61
N GLU A 240 0.82 8.13 -0.30
CA GLU A 240 0.02 9.31 -0.05
C GLU A 240 -1.38 8.93 0.43
N LYS A 241 -1.89 9.68 1.41
CA LYS A 241 -3.32 9.65 1.73
C LYS A 241 -4.05 10.58 0.76
N VAL A 242 -4.03 10.24 -0.54
CA VAL A 242 -4.68 11.04 -1.59
C VAL A 242 -6.20 11.11 -1.38
N VAL A 243 -6.76 10.08 -0.75
CA VAL A 243 -8.20 9.96 -0.54
C VAL A 243 -8.48 9.93 0.96
N TYR A 244 -9.19 10.94 1.46
CA TYR A 244 -9.96 10.79 2.69
C TYR A 244 -11.01 9.71 2.43
N ILE A 245 -10.69 8.46 2.79
CA ILE A 245 -11.66 7.39 2.84
C ILE A 245 -12.58 7.76 4.00
N GLY A 246 -13.62 8.53 3.71
CA GLY A 246 -14.66 8.83 4.68
C GLY A 246 -15.24 7.54 5.26
N ARG A 247 -15.98 7.66 6.37
CA ARG A 247 -16.62 6.51 7.04
C ARG A 247 -17.47 5.64 6.09
N SER A 248 -17.88 6.15 4.94
CA SER A 248 -18.64 5.46 3.89
C SER A 248 -17.93 5.57 2.52
N PRO A 249 -17.15 4.57 2.09
CA PRO A 249 -16.59 4.56 0.73
C PRO A 249 -17.72 4.52 -0.32
N PRO A 250 -17.47 5.01 -1.54
CA PRO A 250 -18.47 4.95 -2.61
C PRO A 250 -18.88 3.50 -2.89
N LYS A 251 -20.17 3.29 -3.23
CA LYS A 251 -20.73 1.94 -3.47
C LYS A 251 -19.94 1.17 -4.54
N THR A 252 -19.42 1.85 -5.55
CA THR A 252 -18.56 1.30 -6.61
C THR A 252 -17.27 0.69 -6.06
N TYR A 253 -16.63 1.32 -5.07
CA TYR A 253 -15.43 0.80 -4.41
C TYR A 253 -15.73 -0.46 -3.59
N SER A 254 -16.84 -0.47 -2.85
CA SER A 254 -17.25 -1.65 -2.08
C SER A 254 -17.57 -2.84 -3.00
N LEU A 255 -18.26 -2.58 -4.12
CA LEU A 255 -18.57 -3.59 -5.12
C LEU A 255 -17.31 -4.14 -5.77
N PHE A 256 -16.40 -3.28 -6.24
CA PHE A 256 -15.10 -3.68 -6.77
C PHE A 256 -14.33 -4.56 -5.78
N LYS A 257 -14.23 -4.13 -4.52
CA LYS A 257 -13.54 -4.90 -3.47
C LYS A 257 -14.18 -6.26 -3.22
N SER A 258 -15.51 -6.34 -3.14
CA SER A 258 -16.19 -7.62 -2.98
C SER A 258 -16.00 -8.53 -4.20
N SER A 259 -16.03 -7.96 -5.41
CA SER A 259 -15.87 -8.69 -6.66
C SER A 259 -14.46 -9.23 -6.86
N SER A 260 -13.42 -8.51 -6.43
CA SER A 260 -12.03 -8.98 -6.52
C SER A 260 -11.76 -10.11 -5.53
N VAL A 261 -12.35 -10.08 -4.35
CA VAL A 261 -12.30 -11.19 -3.39
C VAL A 261 -13.07 -12.41 -3.91
N LEU A 262 -14.26 -12.20 -4.46
CA LEU A 262 -15.06 -13.27 -5.06
C LEU A 262 -14.34 -13.90 -6.26
N ALA A 263 -13.68 -13.09 -7.08
CA ALA A 263 -12.89 -13.56 -8.22
C ALA A 263 -11.70 -14.42 -7.78
N ALA A 264 -10.98 -14.03 -6.73
CA ALA A 264 -9.89 -14.84 -6.19
C ALA A 264 -10.40 -16.21 -5.67
N ALA A 265 -11.54 -16.22 -4.98
CA ALA A 265 -12.18 -17.46 -4.53
C ALA A 265 -12.67 -18.31 -5.71
N GLY A 266 -13.22 -17.66 -6.76
CA GLY A 266 -13.66 -18.31 -7.98
C GLY A 266 -12.53 -18.99 -8.73
N ILE A 267 -11.38 -18.32 -8.88
CA ILE A 267 -10.18 -18.90 -9.53
C ILE A 267 -9.67 -20.12 -8.75
N ALA A 268 -9.62 -20.02 -7.42
CA ALA A 268 -9.20 -21.13 -6.57
C ALA A 268 -10.16 -22.32 -6.67
N LEU A 269 -11.46 -22.06 -6.70
CA LEU A 269 -12.49 -23.09 -6.85
C LEU A 269 -12.46 -23.73 -8.24
N SER A 270 -12.32 -22.94 -9.31
CA SER A 270 -12.22 -23.46 -10.68
C SER A 270 -10.97 -24.31 -10.87
N ALA A 271 -9.84 -23.91 -10.28
CA ALA A 271 -8.62 -24.70 -10.28
C ALA A 271 -8.80 -26.03 -9.55
N ALA A 272 -9.39 -26.01 -8.36
CA ALA A 272 -9.63 -27.23 -7.58
C ALA A 272 -10.58 -28.20 -8.29
N LEU A 273 -11.69 -27.72 -8.85
CA LEU A 273 -12.68 -28.57 -9.50
C LEU A 273 -12.16 -29.21 -10.78
N LEU A 274 -11.51 -28.42 -11.65
CA LEU A 274 -11.09 -28.89 -12.97
C LEU A 274 -9.88 -29.82 -12.92
N ILE A 275 -8.97 -29.62 -11.95
CA ILE A 275 -7.84 -30.53 -11.72
C ILE A 275 -8.34 -31.86 -11.13
N VAL A 276 -9.33 -31.83 -10.23
CA VAL A 276 -9.91 -33.06 -9.65
C VAL A 276 -10.70 -33.87 -10.68
N SER A 277 -11.39 -33.21 -11.62
CA SER A 277 -12.23 -33.90 -12.60
C SER A 277 -11.49 -34.37 -13.86
N TYR A 278 -10.53 -33.59 -14.39
CA TYR A 278 -9.89 -33.85 -15.69
C TYR A 278 -8.37 -34.06 -15.61
N GLY A 279 -7.75 -34.02 -14.42
CA GLY A 279 -6.29 -34.17 -14.29
C GLY A 279 -5.52 -33.12 -15.11
N TYR A 280 -4.46 -33.53 -15.79
CA TYR A 280 -3.60 -32.62 -16.59
C TYR A 280 -4.31 -32.04 -17.82
N GLU A 281 -5.30 -32.73 -18.38
CA GLU A 281 -6.09 -32.23 -19.51
C GLU A 281 -7.03 -31.07 -19.10
N GLY A 282 -7.25 -30.88 -17.80
CA GLY A 282 -8.05 -29.79 -17.24
C GLY A 282 -7.38 -28.41 -17.25
N ILE A 283 -6.07 -28.34 -17.49
CA ILE A 283 -5.27 -27.10 -17.35
C ILE A 283 -5.74 -25.99 -18.31
N PRO A 284 -6.00 -26.23 -19.61
CA PRO A 284 -6.49 -25.18 -20.51
C PRO A 284 -7.86 -24.62 -20.08
N TYR A 285 -8.77 -25.50 -19.64
CA TYR A 285 -10.09 -25.12 -19.18
C TYR A 285 -10.04 -24.30 -17.88
N MET A 286 -9.11 -24.63 -16.98
CA MET A 286 -8.87 -23.86 -15.76
C MET A 286 -8.44 -22.44 -16.08
N LEU A 287 -7.51 -22.27 -17.02
CA LEU A 287 -7.01 -20.94 -17.41
C LEU A 287 -8.10 -20.11 -18.09
N ALA A 288 -8.92 -20.71 -18.95
CA ALA A 288 -10.07 -20.06 -19.55
C ALA A 288 -11.10 -19.61 -18.50
N ALA A 289 -11.41 -20.47 -17.53
CA ALA A 289 -12.31 -20.15 -16.43
C ALA A 289 -11.76 -19.01 -15.55
N ALA A 290 -10.46 -19.06 -15.22
CA ALA A 290 -9.80 -18.01 -14.45
C ALA A 290 -9.86 -16.65 -15.16
N GLY A 291 -9.59 -16.63 -16.46
CA GLY A 291 -9.72 -15.44 -17.29
C GLY A 291 -11.15 -14.88 -17.30
N GLY A 292 -12.16 -15.73 -17.48
CA GLY A 292 -13.57 -15.33 -17.44
C GLY A 292 -13.99 -14.72 -16.10
N ILE A 293 -13.54 -15.31 -14.99
CA ILE A 293 -13.84 -14.83 -13.63
C ILE A 293 -13.24 -13.43 -13.38
N LEU A 294 -12.08 -13.12 -13.99
CA LEU A 294 -11.39 -11.83 -13.86
C LEU A 294 -12.02 -10.67 -14.67
N ILE A 295 -12.88 -10.96 -15.65
CA ILE A 295 -13.55 -9.91 -16.45
C ILE A 295 -14.46 -9.05 -15.57
N LEU A 296 -15.19 -9.67 -14.62
CA LEU A 296 -16.12 -8.99 -13.72
C LEU A 296 -15.44 -7.92 -12.85
N PRO A 297 -14.39 -8.22 -12.05
CA PRO A 297 -13.69 -7.20 -11.28
C PRO A 297 -13.00 -6.18 -12.18
N GLY A 298 -12.53 -6.57 -13.37
CA GLY A 298 -11.93 -5.66 -14.35
C GLY A 298 -12.90 -4.58 -14.84
N LEU A 299 -14.13 -4.95 -15.21
CA LEU A 299 -15.17 -3.99 -15.60
C LEU A 299 -15.56 -3.04 -14.46
N LEU A 300 -15.63 -3.56 -13.23
CA LEU A 300 -15.90 -2.74 -12.04
C LEU A 300 -14.75 -1.79 -11.72
N ALA A 301 -13.50 -2.22 -11.91
CA ALA A 301 -12.32 -1.37 -11.79
C ALA A 301 -12.36 -0.21 -12.79
N TYR A 302 -12.63 -0.50 -14.06
CA TYR A 302 -12.72 0.51 -15.11
C TYR A 302 -13.80 1.57 -14.82
N ARG A 303 -14.97 1.14 -14.33
CA ARG A 303 -16.04 2.07 -13.90
C ARG A 303 -15.62 2.91 -12.70
N LEU A 304 -14.92 2.32 -11.74
CA LEU A 304 -14.41 3.05 -10.57
C LEU A 304 -13.39 4.10 -11.00
N GLU A 305 -12.45 3.76 -11.87
CA GLU A 305 -11.44 4.66 -12.41
C GLU A 305 -12.08 5.80 -13.20
N SER A 306 -13.01 5.50 -14.10
CA SER A 306 -13.76 6.52 -14.86
C SER A 306 -14.53 7.48 -13.95
N TYR A 307 -15.09 6.97 -12.85
CA TYR A 307 -15.76 7.79 -11.84
C TYR A 307 -14.77 8.72 -11.12
N VAL A 308 -13.60 8.21 -10.72
CA VAL A 308 -12.55 9.03 -10.09
C VAL A 308 -12.04 10.09 -11.05
N ASP A 309 -11.73 9.73 -12.29
CA ASP A 309 -11.27 10.66 -13.33
C ASP A 309 -12.31 11.77 -13.59
N SER A 310 -13.61 11.42 -13.57
CA SER A 310 -14.67 12.42 -13.69
C SER A 310 -14.66 13.42 -12.55
N ILE A 311 -14.45 12.96 -11.30
CA ILE A 311 -14.38 13.83 -10.12
C ILE A 311 -13.13 14.73 -10.21
N ASP A 312 -11.99 14.15 -10.58
CA ASP A 312 -10.74 14.89 -10.68
C ASP A 312 -10.83 16.01 -11.73
N LYS A 313 -11.58 15.83 -12.81
CA LYS A 313 -11.83 16.90 -13.80
C LYS A 313 -12.63 18.07 -13.25
N PHE A 314 -13.55 17.82 -12.31
CA PHE A 314 -14.37 18.87 -11.69
C PHE A 314 -13.72 19.49 -10.44
N TYR A 315 -12.62 18.93 -9.94
CA TYR A 315 -11.85 19.54 -8.87
C TYR A 315 -11.08 20.77 -9.40
N PRO A 316 -11.36 21.98 -8.87
CA PRO A 316 -10.74 23.20 -9.37
C PRO A 316 -9.22 23.14 -9.22
N THR A 317 -8.52 23.61 -10.27
CA THR A 317 -7.06 23.59 -10.40
C THR A 317 -6.33 24.25 -9.23
N PHE A 318 -7.00 25.16 -8.50
CA PHE A 318 -6.46 25.85 -7.32
C PHE A 318 -6.13 24.95 -6.13
N ILE A 319 -6.64 23.71 -6.08
CA ILE A 319 -6.31 22.73 -5.01
C ILE A 319 -5.28 21.68 -5.52
N LYS A 320 -5.01 21.64 -6.84
CA LYS A 320 -4.08 20.69 -7.45
C LYS A 320 -2.61 21.17 -7.48
N ALA A 321 -2.35 22.42 -7.09
CA ALA A 321 -1.03 23.05 -7.10
C ALA A 321 -0.37 23.03 -5.72
#